data_AF-A0A3N7CRR1-F1
#
_entry.id   AF-A0A3N7CRR1-F1
#
_cell.length_a   1.000
_cell.length_b   1.000
_cell.length_c   1.000
_cell.angle_alpha   90.00
_cell.angle_beta   90.00
_cell.angle_gamma   90.00
#
_symmetry.space_group_name_H-M   'P 1'
#
loop_
_entity.id
_entity.type
_entity.pdbx_description
1 polymer ?
#
loop_
_entity_poly.entity_id
_entity_poly.type
_entity_poly.pdbx_seq_one_letter_code
_entity_poly.pdbx_strand_id
1 'polypeptide(L)'
;SQELSADGKGPGGRSNHLALDDKAGRIQAQLKSDHQCSSLSLGYIGRIEDTAGRKDDRGQGVELRTDGHGAIRAAKGLLVSTEARPNARAHITDMGETVARLTAARDLHEGMSYTAQAAKAHDAGDQDVVTQALKEHNDAIKGKGGKASEEQFPELAEPHLVLASPVGIHSTAGTTTHIASIEHTALSSGGHTSISAGKSLLASVKEAVRLFAYKAIRLTAATAGIDIVALQDSIKLMAKLDIKLEANRITITAKDEILVNGGSSYTRWNASGIVHGTNGVWREHAATHGFVGPDCLPVAITSFDLPQVLPKKNGKFRFSL
;
A
#
# COMPACT_ATOMS: atom_id res chain seq x y z
N SER A 1 -4.96 24.37 41.99
CA SER A 1 -3.63 24.96 42.23
C SER A 1 -3.43 26.12 41.27
N GLN A 2 -2.86 27.24 41.69
CA GLN A 2 -2.58 28.37 40.79
C GLN A 2 -1.09 28.43 40.46
N GLU A 3 -0.77 28.88 39.26
CA GLU A 3 0.58 29.24 38.84
C GLU A 3 1.13 30.29 39.81
N LEU A 4 2.44 30.37 39.97
CA LEU A 4 3.06 31.45 40.74
C LEU A 4 3.25 32.68 39.83
N SER A 5 3.11 33.89 40.39
CA SER A 5 3.50 35.12 39.72
C SER A 5 4.99 35.10 39.36
N ALA A 6 5.42 35.96 38.43
CA ALA A 6 6.80 35.97 37.92
C ALA A 6 7.87 36.18 39.02
N ASP A 7 7.51 36.79 40.14
CA ASP A 7 8.34 37.00 41.33
C ASP A 7 8.21 35.88 42.39
N GLY A 8 7.40 34.85 42.13
CA GLY A 8 7.20 33.68 42.98
C GLY A 8 6.38 33.96 44.26
N LYS A 9 5.83 35.16 44.41
CA LYS A 9 5.28 35.64 45.70
C LYS A 9 3.76 35.75 45.76
N GLY A 10 3.04 35.43 44.68
CA GLY A 10 1.59 35.45 44.65
C GLY A 10 0.99 34.52 43.61
N PRO A 11 -0.35 34.40 43.57
CA PRO A 11 -1.03 33.63 42.54
C PRO A 11 -0.90 34.33 41.17
N GLY A 12 -0.33 33.61 40.22
CA GLY A 12 -0.42 33.89 38.79
C GLY A 12 -1.82 33.55 38.24
N GLY A 13 -2.12 34.03 37.03
CA GLY A 13 -3.45 33.91 36.43
C GLY A 13 -3.82 32.52 35.88
N ARG A 14 -2.88 31.58 35.78
CA ARG A 14 -3.11 30.22 35.27
C ARG A 14 -3.22 29.22 36.41
N SER A 15 -3.76 28.05 36.13
CA SER A 15 -4.10 27.07 37.15
C SER A 15 -4.05 25.62 36.65
N ASN A 16 -4.05 24.71 37.62
CA ASN A 16 -4.34 23.29 37.45
C ASN A 16 -5.55 22.95 38.30
N HIS A 17 -6.50 22.20 37.74
CA HIS A 17 -7.68 21.74 38.48
C HIS A 17 -8.02 20.28 38.18
N LEU A 18 -8.60 19.66 39.20
CA LEU A 18 -9.32 18.40 39.13
C LEU A 18 -10.77 18.72 39.48
N ALA A 19 -11.69 18.47 38.54
CA ALA A 19 -13.12 18.65 38.74
C ALA A 19 -13.82 17.29 38.70
N LEU A 20 -14.61 16.99 39.74
CA LEU A 20 -15.55 15.87 39.78
C LEU A 20 -16.93 16.49 39.85
N ASP A 21 -17.69 16.36 38.76
CA ASP A 21 -19.00 16.96 38.60
C ASP A 21 -20.07 15.87 38.62
N ASP A 22 -20.81 15.77 39.72
CA ASP A 22 -21.86 14.77 39.93
C ASP A 22 -23.26 15.26 39.49
N LYS A 23 -23.33 16.18 38.52
CA LYS A 23 -24.62 16.64 37.99
C LYS A 23 -25.44 15.43 37.52
N ALA A 24 -26.67 15.32 38.04
CA ALA A 24 -27.56 14.20 37.75
C ALA A 24 -27.71 13.98 36.23
N GLY A 25 -27.41 12.76 35.77
CA GLY A 25 -27.45 12.36 34.36
C GLY A 25 -26.31 12.92 33.49
N ARG A 26 -25.34 13.64 34.07
CA ARG A 26 -24.25 14.33 33.37
C ARG A 26 -22.95 14.31 34.19
N ILE A 27 -22.59 13.14 34.70
CA ILE A 27 -21.39 12.99 35.52
C ILE A 27 -20.14 13.24 34.66
N GLN A 28 -19.19 14.03 35.16
CA GLN A 28 -17.93 14.34 34.51
C GLN A 28 -16.76 14.27 35.50
N ALA A 29 -15.62 13.77 35.04
CA ALA A 29 -14.33 13.95 35.69
C ALA A 29 -13.37 14.68 34.74
N GLN A 30 -12.66 15.70 35.21
CA GLN A 30 -11.68 16.44 34.41
C GLN A 30 -10.41 16.73 35.20
N LEU A 31 -9.26 16.39 34.62
CA LEU A 31 -7.95 16.86 35.04
C LEU A 31 -7.44 17.84 33.98
N LYS A 32 -7.16 19.09 34.35
CA LYS A 32 -6.75 20.14 33.41
C LYS A 32 -5.61 21.00 33.96
N SER A 33 -4.76 21.42 33.02
CA SER A 33 -3.77 22.48 33.19
C SER A 33 -4.02 23.58 32.16
N ASP A 34 -4.01 24.84 32.60
CA ASP A 34 -4.05 25.98 31.70
C ASP A 34 -2.78 26.09 30.85
N HIS A 35 -1.73 25.34 31.18
CA HIS A 35 -0.59 25.21 30.28
C HIS A 35 -0.99 24.51 28.99
N GLN A 36 -0.98 25.27 27.89
CA GLN A 36 -1.34 24.79 26.55
C GLN A 36 -2.72 24.12 26.53
N CYS A 37 -3.64 24.57 27.40
CA CYS A 37 -4.99 24.02 27.54
C CYS A 37 -5.03 22.47 27.60
N SER A 38 -4.09 21.87 28.32
CA SER A 38 -3.92 20.42 28.38
C SER A 38 -4.90 19.79 29.35
N SER A 39 -5.68 18.79 28.92
CA SER A 39 -6.70 18.15 29.76
C SER A 39 -7.02 16.71 29.39
N LEU A 40 -7.41 15.93 30.40
CA LEU A 40 -8.14 14.67 30.28
C LEU A 40 -9.55 14.86 30.84
N SER A 41 -10.58 14.66 30.02
CA SER A 41 -12.00 14.76 30.42
C SER A 41 -12.73 13.44 30.15
N LEU A 42 -13.54 12.98 31.11
CA LEU A 42 -14.29 11.72 31.08
C LEU A 42 -15.78 11.97 31.38
N GLY A 43 -16.67 11.21 30.75
CA GLY A 43 -18.12 11.27 31.01
C GLY A 43 -18.84 12.29 30.13
N TYR A 44 -19.70 13.12 30.72
CA TYR A 44 -20.44 14.17 30.02
C TYR A 44 -19.61 15.46 29.97
N ILE A 45 -18.80 15.63 28.92
CA ILE A 45 -17.73 16.63 28.84
C ILE A 45 -18.32 18.03 28.62
N GLY A 46 -18.45 18.80 29.70
CA GLY A 46 -18.69 20.24 29.71
C GLY A 46 -17.40 21.05 29.81
N ARG A 47 -17.43 22.28 29.30
CA ARG A 47 -16.31 23.23 29.43
C ARG A 47 -16.23 23.76 30.86
N ILE A 48 -15.12 23.47 31.53
CA ILE A 48 -14.76 23.97 32.87
C ILE A 48 -13.34 24.54 32.74
N GLU A 49 -13.24 25.84 32.45
CA GLU A 49 -11.96 26.51 32.18
C GLU A 49 -11.38 27.21 33.41
N ASP A 50 -12.23 27.57 34.36
CA ASP A 50 -11.88 28.42 35.51
C ASP A 50 -12.82 28.11 36.68
N THR A 51 -12.68 28.87 37.76
CA THR A 51 -13.57 28.78 38.94
C THR A 51 -14.93 29.46 38.73
N ALA A 52 -15.18 30.09 37.58
CA ALA A 52 -16.48 30.70 37.28
C ALA A 52 -17.56 29.64 36.95
N GLY A 53 -17.15 28.37 36.84
CA GLY A 53 -18.05 27.24 36.77
C GLY A 53 -18.25 26.72 35.35
N ARG A 54 -19.35 25.98 35.17
CA ARG A 54 -19.68 25.28 33.93
C ARG A 54 -20.02 26.27 32.83
N LYS A 55 -19.48 26.02 31.64
CA LYS A 55 -19.83 26.74 30.41
C LYS A 55 -20.62 25.80 29.48
N ASP A 56 -20.36 25.83 28.19
CA ASP A 56 -20.99 25.02 27.15
C ASP A 56 -20.59 23.53 27.20
N ASP A 57 -21.54 22.66 26.83
CA ASP A 57 -21.30 21.22 26.65
C ASP A 57 -20.45 20.98 25.39
N ARG A 58 -19.45 20.10 25.46
CA ARG A 58 -18.48 19.82 24.37
C ARG A 58 -18.52 18.39 23.82
N GLY A 59 -19.13 17.44 24.54
CA GLY A 59 -19.26 16.06 24.05
C GLY A 59 -19.52 15.05 25.15
N GLN A 60 -19.44 13.76 24.82
CA GLN A 60 -19.57 12.64 25.75
C GLN A 60 -18.52 11.57 25.44
N GLY A 61 -17.99 10.90 26.47
CA GLY A 61 -16.98 9.86 26.34
C GLY A 61 -15.66 10.25 27.00
N VAL A 62 -14.58 10.30 26.22
CA VAL A 62 -13.23 10.70 26.67
C VAL A 62 -12.63 11.70 25.71
N GLU A 63 -12.03 12.77 26.23
CA GLU A 63 -11.20 13.71 25.48
C GLU A 63 -9.83 13.81 26.15
N LEU A 64 -8.77 13.50 25.41
CA LEU A 64 -7.41 13.93 25.71
C LEU A 64 -7.06 15.07 24.75
N ARG A 65 -6.82 16.27 25.30
CA ARG A 65 -6.59 17.49 24.54
C ARG A 65 -5.33 18.20 25.03
N THR A 66 -4.61 18.82 24.10
CA THR A 66 -3.56 19.81 24.38
C THR A 66 -3.35 20.67 23.13
N ASP A 67 -2.96 21.93 23.31
CA ASP A 67 -2.41 22.80 22.26
C ASP A 67 -0.88 22.60 22.11
N GLY A 68 -0.28 21.76 22.96
CA GLY A 68 1.12 21.37 22.93
C GLY A 68 1.37 20.03 22.23
N HIS A 69 2.44 19.35 22.65
CA HIS A 69 2.76 18.02 22.13
C HIS A 69 1.97 16.92 22.84
N GLY A 70 1.39 16.00 22.07
CA GLY A 70 0.84 14.75 22.57
C GLY A 70 1.75 13.57 22.20
N ALA A 71 2.00 12.67 23.15
CA ALA A 71 2.68 11.41 22.88
C ALA A 71 2.01 10.27 23.65
N ILE A 72 1.63 9.20 22.94
CA ILE A 72 1.18 7.94 23.51
C ILE A 72 2.23 6.89 23.18
N ARG A 73 2.85 6.31 24.20
CA ARG A 73 3.93 5.31 24.04
C ARG A 73 3.60 4.09 24.88
N ALA A 74 3.60 2.92 24.26
CA ALA A 74 3.35 1.66 24.92
C ALA A 74 4.42 0.64 24.49
N ALA A 75 5.36 0.33 25.38
CA ALA A 75 6.53 -0.51 25.08
C ALA A 75 6.17 -1.99 24.80
N LYS A 76 4.94 -2.40 25.08
CA LYS A 76 4.39 -3.75 24.82
C LYS A 76 3.35 -3.76 23.71
N GLY A 77 3.26 -2.69 22.91
CA GLY A 77 2.27 -2.53 21.84
C GLY A 77 1.10 -1.62 22.21
N LEU A 78 0.39 -1.12 21.21
CA LEU A 78 -0.70 -0.16 21.33
C LEU A 78 -1.89 -0.60 20.45
N LEU A 79 -3.05 -0.79 21.07
CA LEU A 79 -4.33 -1.01 20.38
C LEU A 79 -5.14 0.30 20.39
N VAL A 80 -5.51 0.79 19.21
CA VAL A 80 -6.48 1.88 19.05
C VAL A 80 -7.69 1.31 18.31
N SER A 81 -8.82 1.23 19.01
CA SER A 81 -9.96 0.44 18.54
C SER A 81 -11.30 1.14 18.73
N THR A 82 -12.21 0.89 17.79
CA THR A 82 -13.64 1.20 17.91
C THR A 82 -14.50 -0.06 18.14
N GLU A 83 -13.87 -1.21 18.37
CA GLU A 83 -14.55 -2.43 18.78
C GLU A 83 -15.16 -2.26 20.17
N ALA A 84 -16.44 -2.58 20.30
CA ALA A 84 -17.13 -2.38 21.57
C ALA A 84 -16.69 -3.41 22.62
N ARG A 85 -16.42 -2.94 23.83
CA ARG A 85 -16.33 -3.73 25.06
C ARG A 85 -17.28 -3.14 26.12
N PRO A 86 -18.60 -3.36 26.00
CA PRO A 86 -19.58 -2.78 26.91
C PRO A 86 -19.25 -3.13 28.36
N ASN A 87 -19.33 -2.13 29.25
CA ASN A 87 -19.01 -2.26 30.68
C ASN A 87 -17.61 -2.85 30.95
N ALA A 88 -16.64 -2.64 30.05
CA ALA A 88 -15.29 -3.19 30.15
C ALA A 88 -15.26 -4.71 30.40
N ARG A 89 -16.22 -5.46 29.84
CA ARG A 89 -16.41 -6.91 30.08
C ARG A 89 -15.25 -7.81 29.62
N ALA A 90 -14.31 -7.28 28.85
CA ALA A 90 -13.13 -8.01 28.38
C ALA A 90 -11.87 -7.21 28.74
N HIS A 91 -10.72 -7.89 28.74
CA HIS A 91 -9.44 -7.25 29.02
C HIS A 91 -9.05 -6.26 27.92
N ILE A 92 -8.15 -5.33 28.27
CA ILE A 92 -7.80 -4.17 27.46
C ILE A 92 -7.19 -4.50 26.08
N THR A 93 -6.62 -5.70 25.92
CA THR A 93 -5.99 -6.17 24.68
C THR A 93 -6.84 -7.19 23.91
N ASP A 94 -8.07 -7.47 24.35
CA ASP A 94 -8.95 -8.40 23.64
C ASP A 94 -9.25 -7.86 22.23
N MET A 95 -8.82 -8.61 21.20
CA MET A 95 -8.91 -8.20 19.81
C MET A 95 -9.19 -9.37 18.85
N GLY A 96 -9.95 -10.38 19.30
CA GLY A 96 -10.25 -11.58 18.51
C GLY A 96 -10.81 -11.30 17.11
N GLU A 97 -11.68 -10.29 16.98
CA GLU A 97 -12.24 -9.87 15.68
C GLU A 97 -11.17 -9.28 14.75
N THR A 98 -10.17 -8.60 15.32
CA THR A 98 -9.05 -8.02 14.58
C THR A 98 -8.12 -9.12 14.07
N VAL A 99 -7.77 -10.09 14.94
CA VAL A 99 -6.95 -11.26 14.55
C VAL A 99 -7.63 -12.05 13.44
N ALA A 100 -8.96 -12.23 13.51
CA ALA A 100 -9.71 -12.91 12.46
C ALA A 100 -9.63 -12.19 11.10
N ARG A 101 -9.78 -10.85 11.08
CA ARG A 101 -9.64 -10.05 9.85
C ARG A 101 -8.22 -10.08 9.29
N LEU A 102 -7.21 -9.96 10.14
CA LEU A 102 -5.81 -10.05 9.73
C LEU A 102 -5.48 -11.45 9.18
N THR A 103 -6.04 -12.51 9.76
CA THR A 103 -5.91 -13.88 9.27
C THR A 103 -6.53 -14.02 7.87
N ALA A 104 -7.77 -13.54 7.69
CA ALA A 104 -8.43 -13.57 6.37
C ALA A 104 -7.65 -12.77 5.31
N ALA A 105 -7.05 -11.63 5.67
CA ALA A 105 -6.21 -10.83 4.78
C ALA A 105 -4.93 -11.58 4.37
N ARG A 106 -4.28 -12.29 5.30
CA ARG A 106 -3.14 -13.17 5.01
C ARG A 106 -3.54 -14.33 4.10
N ASP A 107 -4.65 -15.00 4.39
CA ASP A 107 -5.14 -16.13 3.60
C ASP A 107 -5.43 -15.71 2.15
N LEU A 108 -5.94 -14.49 1.95
CA LEU A 108 -6.09 -13.90 0.62
C LEU A 108 -4.74 -13.75 -0.11
N HIS A 109 -3.72 -13.23 0.58
CA HIS A 109 -2.37 -13.13 0.00
C HIS A 109 -1.76 -14.50 -0.32
N GLU A 110 -1.92 -15.49 0.56
CA GLU A 110 -1.38 -16.84 0.38
C GLU A 110 -2.05 -17.55 -0.81
N GLY A 111 -3.38 -17.52 -0.88
CA GLY A 111 -4.14 -18.09 -1.99
C GLY A 111 -3.79 -17.42 -3.33
N MET A 112 -3.65 -16.09 -3.35
CA MET A 112 -3.28 -15.37 -4.57
C MET A 112 -1.84 -15.61 -4.99
N SER A 113 -0.90 -15.66 -4.04
CA SER A 113 0.49 -16.04 -4.28
C SER A 113 0.58 -17.41 -4.95
N TYR A 114 -0.12 -18.41 -4.39
CA TYR A 114 -0.17 -19.77 -4.95
C TYR A 114 -0.67 -19.78 -6.40
N THR A 115 -1.80 -19.12 -6.68
CA THR A 115 -2.35 -19.10 -8.05
C THR A 115 -1.45 -18.34 -9.04
N ALA A 116 -0.79 -17.27 -8.61
CA ALA A 116 0.12 -16.50 -9.44
C ALA A 116 1.39 -17.30 -9.75
N GLN A 117 1.94 -18.05 -8.78
CA GLN A 117 3.07 -18.96 -9.01
C GLN A 117 2.68 -20.13 -9.92
N ALA A 118 1.50 -20.73 -9.72
CA ALA A 118 0.99 -21.78 -10.59
C ALA A 118 0.81 -21.30 -12.04
N ALA A 119 0.46 -20.01 -12.23
CA ALA A 119 0.40 -19.35 -13.52
C ALA A 119 1.76 -18.85 -14.05
N LYS A 120 2.87 -19.09 -13.31
CA LYS A 120 4.22 -18.58 -13.59
C LYS A 120 4.29 -17.06 -13.72
N ALA A 121 3.36 -16.35 -13.08
CA ALA A 121 3.32 -14.90 -13.04
C ALA A 121 4.19 -14.35 -11.90
N HIS A 122 4.29 -15.08 -10.79
CA HIS A 122 5.20 -14.83 -9.66
C HIS A 122 6.24 -15.96 -9.55
N ASP A 123 7.43 -15.62 -9.06
CA ASP A 123 8.47 -16.58 -8.70
C ASP A 123 8.41 -16.91 -7.19
N ALA A 124 9.13 -17.95 -6.78
CA ALA A 124 9.38 -18.19 -5.36
C ALA A 124 10.28 -17.08 -4.81
N GLY A 125 9.98 -16.58 -3.61
CA GLY A 125 10.64 -15.42 -3.03
C GLY A 125 9.95 -14.07 -3.31
N ASP A 126 8.83 -14.05 -4.04
CA ASP A 126 8.07 -12.84 -4.32
C ASP A 126 7.02 -12.56 -3.24
N GLN A 127 5.80 -13.08 -3.41
CA GLN A 127 4.69 -12.82 -2.50
C GLN A 127 4.63 -13.81 -1.35
N ASP A 128 5.24 -14.98 -1.48
CA ASP A 128 5.36 -15.99 -0.44
C ASP A 128 6.15 -15.49 0.78
N VAL A 129 7.27 -14.77 0.58
CA VAL A 129 8.01 -14.16 1.70
C VAL A 129 7.18 -13.10 2.43
N VAL A 130 6.37 -12.32 1.70
CA VAL A 130 5.44 -11.35 2.30
C VAL A 130 4.37 -12.07 3.13
N THR A 131 3.81 -13.18 2.61
CA THR A 131 2.79 -13.95 3.35
C THR A 131 3.35 -14.57 4.64
N GLN A 132 4.60 -15.00 4.61
CA GLN A 132 5.30 -15.53 5.79
C GLN A 132 5.50 -14.44 6.85
N ALA A 133 5.97 -13.25 6.47
CA ALA A 133 6.11 -12.12 7.39
C ALA A 133 4.75 -11.70 7.99
N LEU A 134 3.69 -11.63 7.17
CA LEU A 134 2.34 -11.34 7.65
C LEU A 134 1.83 -12.39 8.64
N LYS A 135 2.17 -13.66 8.44
CA LYS A 135 1.83 -14.74 9.37
C LYS A 135 2.50 -14.54 10.73
N GLU A 136 3.80 -14.25 10.72
CA GLU A 136 4.58 -14.03 11.94
C GLU A 136 4.04 -12.83 12.73
N HIS A 137 3.75 -11.70 12.06
CA HIS A 137 3.12 -10.55 12.70
C HIS A 137 1.72 -10.86 13.23
N ASN A 138 0.89 -11.59 12.48
CA ASN A 138 -0.44 -11.98 12.95
C ASN A 138 -0.36 -12.89 14.20
N ASP A 139 0.58 -13.83 14.22
CA ASP A 139 0.81 -14.72 15.36
C ASP A 139 1.34 -13.95 16.57
N ALA A 140 2.19 -12.93 16.38
CA ALA A 140 2.69 -12.06 17.44
C ALA A 140 1.59 -11.12 17.98
N ILE A 141 0.72 -10.60 17.12
CA ILE A 141 -0.45 -9.80 17.51
C ILE A 141 -1.43 -10.65 18.32
N LYS A 142 -1.72 -11.88 17.85
CA LYS A 142 -2.57 -12.83 18.56
C LYS A 142 -1.96 -13.29 19.89
N GLY A 143 -0.64 -13.48 19.91
CA GLY A 143 0.05 -14.08 21.03
C GLY A 143 -0.09 -15.60 21.13
N LYS A 144 0.57 -16.18 22.13
CA LYS A 144 0.56 -17.63 22.41
C LYS A 144 0.09 -17.89 23.84
N GLY A 145 -0.87 -18.81 23.99
CA GLY A 145 -1.38 -19.20 25.31
C GLY A 145 -2.29 -18.13 25.92
N GLY A 146 -2.35 -18.07 27.24
CA GLY A 146 -3.16 -17.09 27.97
C GLY A 146 -4.48 -17.64 28.48
N LYS A 147 -4.69 -17.53 29.80
CA LYS A 147 -5.98 -17.71 30.44
C LYS A 147 -6.24 -16.44 31.24
N ALA A 148 -7.33 -15.74 30.92
CA ALA A 148 -7.73 -14.55 31.66
C ALA A 148 -7.92 -14.83 33.17
N SER A 149 -8.30 -16.06 33.53
CA SER A 149 -8.41 -16.52 34.93
C SER A 149 -7.07 -16.65 35.67
N GLU A 150 -5.95 -16.65 34.94
CA GLU A 150 -4.58 -16.72 35.46
C GLU A 150 -3.81 -15.40 35.19
N GLU A 151 -4.52 -14.30 34.89
CA GLU A 151 -3.97 -12.96 34.61
C GLU A 151 -2.98 -12.92 33.43
N GLN A 152 -3.12 -13.85 32.49
CA GLN A 152 -2.29 -13.91 31.28
C GLN A 152 -3.09 -13.42 30.07
N PHE A 153 -2.62 -12.32 29.47
CA PHE A 153 -3.19 -11.73 28.25
C PHE A 153 -2.16 -11.88 27.13
N PRO A 154 -2.41 -12.77 26.16
CA PRO A 154 -1.37 -13.21 25.23
C PRO A 154 -1.07 -12.19 24.12
N GLU A 155 -2.02 -11.32 23.79
CA GLU A 155 -1.95 -10.46 22.61
C GLU A 155 -0.78 -9.45 22.69
N LEU A 156 -0.33 -9.00 21.52
CA LEU A 156 0.80 -8.06 21.38
C LEU A 156 2.08 -8.60 22.06
N ALA A 157 2.45 -9.84 21.73
CA ALA A 157 3.70 -10.45 22.18
C ALA A 157 4.95 -9.66 21.73
N GLU A 158 4.80 -8.85 20.70
CA GLU A 158 5.74 -7.86 20.20
C GLU A 158 5.06 -6.48 20.09
N PRO A 159 5.80 -5.36 20.12
CA PRO A 159 5.26 -4.01 20.25
C PRO A 159 4.59 -3.47 18.97
N HIS A 160 3.50 -4.10 18.56
CA HIS A 160 2.70 -3.70 17.41
C HIS A 160 1.80 -2.50 17.74
N LEU A 161 1.62 -1.60 16.76
CA LEU A 161 0.51 -0.65 16.74
C LEU A 161 -0.61 -1.23 15.87
N VAL A 162 -1.78 -1.47 16.48
CA VAL A 162 -2.95 -2.03 15.81
C VAL A 162 -4.06 -0.99 15.79
N LEU A 163 -4.56 -0.66 14.59
CA LEU A 163 -5.76 0.15 14.39
C LEU A 163 -6.91 -0.77 14.00
N ALA A 164 -7.99 -0.78 14.79
CA ALA A 164 -9.11 -1.69 14.60
C ALA A 164 -10.47 -0.97 14.54
N SER A 165 -11.28 -1.33 13.55
CA SER A 165 -12.65 -0.86 13.45
C SER A 165 -13.55 -1.91 12.79
N PRO A 166 -14.78 -2.11 13.30
CA PRO A 166 -15.74 -3.01 12.66
C PRO A 166 -16.38 -2.41 11.40
N VAL A 167 -16.24 -1.10 11.18
CA VAL A 167 -16.89 -0.37 10.08
C VAL A 167 -15.89 0.17 9.07
N GLY A 168 -14.84 0.85 9.53
CA GLY A 168 -13.86 1.44 8.62
C GLY A 168 -12.78 2.27 9.30
N ILE A 169 -11.67 2.45 8.60
CA ILE A 169 -10.55 3.30 9.00
C ILE A 169 -10.37 4.34 7.90
N HIS A 170 -10.46 5.61 8.25
CA HIS A 170 -10.28 6.73 7.32
C HIS A 170 -9.06 7.54 7.74
N SER A 171 -8.17 7.82 6.78
CA SER A 171 -7.00 8.68 6.97
C SER A 171 -7.04 9.80 5.96
N THR A 172 -6.82 11.04 6.40
CA THR A 172 -6.83 12.24 5.55
C THR A 172 -5.70 13.18 5.96
N ALA A 173 -5.13 13.90 5.01
CA ALA A 173 -4.11 14.91 5.24
C ALA A 173 -4.35 16.10 4.31
N GLY A 174 -4.12 17.33 4.80
CA GLY A 174 -4.22 18.53 3.97
C GLY A 174 -3.11 18.65 2.91
N THR A 175 -2.04 17.88 3.04
CA THR A 175 -0.89 17.89 2.12
C THR A 175 -0.49 16.49 1.67
N THR A 176 0.24 15.73 2.50
CA THR A 176 0.85 14.46 2.10
C THR A 176 0.63 13.38 3.15
N THR A 177 0.30 12.18 2.69
CA THR A 177 0.35 10.94 3.49
C THR A 177 1.58 10.15 3.06
N HIS A 178 2.42 9.75 4.01
CA HIS A 178 3.60 8.91 3.76
C HIS A 178 3.47 7.60 4.55
N ILE A 179 3.57 6.47 3.85
CA ILE A 179 3.59 5.12 4.43
C ILE A 179 4.92 4.52 4.04
N ALA A 180 5.74 4.16 5.03
CA ALA A 180 7.06 3.58 4.84
C ALA A 180 7.22 2.33 5.69
N SER A 181 7.61 1.24 5.04
CA SER A 181 8.03 -0.01 5.67
C SER A 181 9.48 -0.30 5.27
N ILE A 182 10.24 -0.92 6.17
CA ILE A 182 11.62 -1.37 5.87
C ILE A 182 11.59 -2.67 5.07
N GLU A 183 10.68 -3.58 5.43
CA GLU A 183 10.53 -4.86 4.75
C GLU A 183 9.41 -4.80 3.71
N HIS A 184 8.15 -4.85 4.16
CA HIS A 184 7.01 -5.04 3.27
C HIS A 184 5.87 -4.05 3.56
N THR A 185 5.23 -3.57 2.50
CA THR A 185 3.93 -2.90 2.56
C THR A 185 2.92 -3.77 1.84
N ALA A 186 2.01 -4.39 2.60
CA ALA A 186 0.95 -5.24 2.06
C ALA A 186 -0.41 -4.52 2.13
N LEU A 187 -1.19 -4.59 1.06
CA LEU A 187 -2.54 -4.04 0.97
C LEU A 187 -3.49 -5.15 0.55
N SER A 188 -4.47 -5.47 1.40
CA SER A 188 -5.45 -6.52 1.16
C SER A 188 -6.87 -5.95 1.15
N SER A 189 -7.67 -6.34 0.17
CA SER A 189 -9.09 -5.97 0.06
C SER A 189 -9.91 -7.21 -0.25
N GLY A 190 -10.91 -7.54 0.58
CA GLY A 190 -11.87 -8.60 0.25
C GLY A 190 -12.79 -8.24 -0.93
N GLY A 191 -12.91 -6.93 -1.24
CA GLY A 191 -13.57 -6.40 -2.43
C GLY A 191 -12.55 -5.82 -3.42
N HIS A 192 -12.77 -4.58 -3.86
CA HIS A 192 -11.85 -3.89 -4.78
C HIS A 192 -10.77 -3.11 -4.02
N THR A 193 -9.53 -3.17 -4.51
CA THR A 193 -8.51 -2.15 -4.23
C THR A 193 -8.63 -1.06 -5.29
N SER A 194 -9.09 0.14 -4.90
CA SER A 194 -9.25 1.29 -5.80
C SER A 194 -8.14 2.31 -5.58
N ILE A 195 -7.43 2.68 -6.66
CA ILE A 195 -6.36 3.67 -6.63
C ILE A 195 -6.72 4.75 -7.65
N SER A 196 -6.83 6.00 -7.18
CA SER A 196 -7.09 7.17 -8.02
C SER A 196 -6.07 8.25 -7.71
N ALA A 197 -5.52 8.86 -8.76
CA ALA A 197 -4.56 9.94 -8.67
C ALA A 197 -5.00 11.09 -9.59
N GLY A 198 -5.02 12.33 -9.07
CA GLY A 198 -5.36 13.51 -9.87
C GLY A 198 -4.30 13.91 -10.90
N LYS A 199 -3.13 13.25 -10.88
CA LYS A 199 -2.03 13.45 -11.83
C LYS A 199 -1.55 12.09 -12.35
N SER A 200 -0.41 11.59 -11.85
CA SER A 200 0.22 10.35 -12.32
C SER A 200 0.25 9.31 -11.22
N LEU A 201 0.07 8.03 -11.59
CA LEU A 201 0.50 6.90 -10.78
C LEU A 201 1.93 6.54 -11.15
N LEU A 202 2.88 6.78 -10.25
CA LEU A 202 4.30 6.55 -10.47
C LEU A 202 4.77 5.36 -9.64
N ALA A 203 5.43 4.40 -10.28
CA ALA A 203 6.02 3.23 -9.63
C ALA A 203 7.45 3.03 -10.12
N SER A 204 8.41 3.05 -9.21
CA SER A 204 9.82 2.76 -9.46
C SER A 204 10.23 1.57 -8.62
N VAL A 205 10.52 0.44 -9.25
CA VAL A 205 10.88 -0.81 -8.56
C VAL A 205 12.29 -1.24 -8.96
N LYS A 206 13.02 -1.84 -8.01
CA LYS A 206 14.40 -2.26 -8.24
C LYS A 206 14.49 -3.60 -8.99
N GLU A 207 13.67 -4.57 -8.58
CA GLU A 207 13.76 -5.95 -9.08
C GLU A 207 12.71 -6.20 -10.18
N ALA A 208 11.42 -6.19 -9.86
CA ALA A 208 10.38 -6.48 -10.85
C ALA A 208 9.02 -5.84 -10.54
N VAL A 209 8.25 -5.54 -11.59
CA VAL A 209 6.79 -5.34 -11.52
C VAL A 209 6.13 -6.61 -12.05
N ARG A 210 5.35 -7.29 -11.21
CA ARG A 210 4.58 -8.47 -11.61
C ARG A 210 3.09 -8.20 -11.41
N LEU A 211 2.31 -8.38 -12.48
CA LEU A 211 0.87 -8.15 -12.50
C LEU A 211 0.18 -9.45 -12.90
N PHE A 212 -0.59 -10.01 -11.98
CA PHE A 212 -1.40 -11.19 -12.20
C PHE A 212 -2.87 -10.87 -11.97
N ALA A 213 -3.72 -11.25 -12.93
CA ALA A 213 -5.16 -11.22 -12.76
C ALA A 213 -5.74 -12.56 -13.20
N TYR A 214 -6.57 -13.16 -12.35
CA TYR A 214 -7.17 -14.46 -12.63
C TYR A 214 -8.12 -14.42 -13.84
N LYS A 215 -8.79 -13.29 -14.07
CA LYS A 215 -9.77 -13.14 -15.15
C LYS A 215 -9.22 -12.36 -16.35
N ALA A 216 -8.81 -11.11 -16.15
CA ALA A 216 -8.39 -10.26 -17.26
C ALA A 216 -7.53 -9.08 -16.78
N ILE A 217 -6.67 -8.61 -17.67
CA ILE A 217 -5.97 -7.33 -17.58
C ILE A 217 -6.41 -6.47 -18.76
N ARG A 218 -6.69 -5.18 -18.51
CA ARG A 218 -6.93 -4.18 -19.54
C ARG A 218 -6.02 -2.98 -19.29
N LEU A 219 -5.23 -2.63 -20.29
CA LEU A 219 -4.38 -1.43 -20.30
C LEU A 219 -4.90 -0.51 -21.41
N THR A 220 -5.26 0.72 -21.08
CA THR A 220 -5.88 1.65 -22.02
C THR A 220 -5.43 3.07 -21.71
N ALA A 221 -4.89 3.77 -22.72
CA ALA A 221 -4.68 5.21 -22.70
C ALA A 221 -5.82 5.88 -23.46
N ALA A 222 -6.45 6.90 -22.86
CA ALA A 222 -7.63 7.54 -23.44
C ALA A 222 -7.29 8.57 -24.53
N THR A 223 -6.25 9.37 -24.31
CA THR A 223 -5.92 10.53 -25.15
C THR A 223 -4.53 10.46 -25.79
N ALA A 224 -3.58 9.78 -25.14
CA ALA A 224 -2.21 9.61 -25.62
C ALA A 224 -1.95 8.14 -26.01
N GLY A 225 -0.71 7.68 -25.90
CA GLY A 225 -0.29 6.33 -26.28
C GLY A 225 0.07 5.43 -25.09
N ILE A 226 0.49 4.21 -25.44
CA ILE A 226 1.10 3.24 -24.52
C ILE A 226 2.49 2.91 -25.07
N ASP A 227 3.52 3.11 -24.25
CA ASP A 227 4.89 2.71 -24.57
C ASP A 227 5.26 1.47 -23.76
N ILE A 228 5.76 0.44 -24.44
CA ILE A 228 6.28 -0.79 -23.83
C ILE A 228 7.71 -0.97 -24.35
N VAL A 229 8.69 -0.85 -23.45
CA VAL A 229 10.11 -0.85 -23.82
C VAL A 229 10.89 -1.78 -22.88
N ALA A 230 11.67 -2.70 -23.46
CA ALA A 230 12.71 -3.44 -22.76
C ALA A 230 14.08 -2.90 -23.22
N LEU A 231 14.86 -2.32 -22.29
CA LEU A 231 16.11 -1.63 -22.64
C LEU A 231 17.28 -2.57 -22.90
N GLN A 232 17.25 -3.78 -22.33
CA GLN A 232 18.37 -4.74 -22.41
C GLN A 232 17.97 -6.08 -22.99
N ASP A 233 16.84 -6.64 -22.54
CA ASP A 233 16.41 -8.00 -22.92
C ASP A 233 15.18 -7.90 -23.84
N SER A 234 14.22 -8.80 -23.67
CA SER A 234 13.20 -9.11 -24.63
C SER A 234 11.80 -8.74 -24.15
N ILE A 235 10.94 -8.42 -25.11
CA ILE A 235 9.50 -8.35 -24.91
C ILE A 235 8.90 -9.68 -25.40
N LYS A 236 8.17 -10.38 -24.54
CA LYS A 236 7.48 -11.64 -24.87
C LYS A 236 5.97 -11.43 -24.85
N LEU A 237 5.32 -11.46 -26.01
CA LEU A 237 3.86 -11.44 -26.16
C LEU A 237 3.37 -12.83 -26.58
N MET A 238 2.53 -13.43 -25.75
CA MET A 238 2.00 -14.78 -25.98
C MET A 238 0.49 -14.81 -25.72
N ALA A 239 -0.26 -15.45 -26.61
CA ALA A 239 -1.68 -15.72 -26.44
C ALA A 239 -2.01 -17.15 -26.85
N LYS A 240 -2.98 -17.78 -26.18
CA LYS A 240 -3.40 -19.16 -26.47
C LYS A 240 -4.26 -19.26 -27.74
N LEU A 241 -5.05 -18.23 -28.03
CA LEU A 241 -6.00 -18.21 -29.15
C LEU A 241 -5.49 -17.31 -30.27
N ASP A 242 -5.56 -16.00 -30.07
CA ASP A 242 -5.23 -15.01 -31.09
C ASP A 242 -4.43 -13.83 -30.54
N ILE A 243 -3.63 -13.23 -31.42
CA ILE A 243 -3.02 -11.92 -31.23
C ILE A 243 -3.51 -11.04 -32.39
N LYS A 244 -4.17 -9.92 -32.05
CA LYS A 244 -4.72 -8.97 -33.02
C LYS A 244 -3.95 -7.65 -32.93
N LEU A 245 -3.39 -7.20 -34.05
CA LEU A 245 -2.73 -5.90 -34.20
C LEU A 245 -3.47 -5.10 -35.27
N GLU A 246 -4.07 -3.97 -34.88
CA GLU A 246 -4.84 -3.11 -35.77
C GLU A 246 -4.39 -1.66 -35.62
N ALA A 247 -3.98 -1.05 -36.73
CA ALA A 247 -3.56 0.34 -36.80
C ALA A 247 -3.62 0.83 -38.26
N ASN A 248 -3.58 2.15 -38.46
CA ASN A 248 -3.36 2.73 -39.79
C ASN A 248 -1.99 2.32 -40.39
N ARG A 249 -1.00 2.00 -39.54
CA ARG A 249 0.33 1.52 -39.92
C ARG A 249 0.87 0.60 -38.82
N ILE A 250 1.40 -0.56 -39.23
CA ILE A 250 2.20 -1.45 -38.37
C ILE A 250 3.63 -1.43 -38.91
N THR A 251 4.60 -1.09 -38.06
CA THR A 251 6.03 -1.09 -38.40
C THR A 251 6.73 -2.13 -37.56
N ILE A 252 7.36 -3.10 -38.23
CA ILE A 252 8.18 -4.14 -37.61
C ILE A 252 9.60 -3.95 -38.16
N THR A 253 10.56 -3.76 -37.26
CA THR A 253 11.95 -3.49 -37.61
C THR A 253 12.85 -4.34 -36.73
N ALA A 254 13.80 -5.04 -37.33
CA ALA A 254 14.80 -5.82 -36.61
C ALA A 254 16.18 -5.59 -37.25
N LYS A 255 17.23 -5.62 -36.41
CA LYS A 255 18.61 -5.45 -36.87
C LYS A 255 19.09 -6.65 -37.68
N ASP A 256 18.81 -7.83 -37.14
CA ASP A 256 19.43 -9.07 -37.58
C ASP A 256 18.46 -9.88 -38.44
N GLU A 257 17.24 -10.12 -37.96
CA GLU A 257 16.25 -10.94 -38.67
C GLU A 257 14.79 -10.63 -38.27
N ILE A 258 13.90 -10.63 -39.26
CA ILE A 258 12.45 -10.80 -39.07
C ILE A 258 12.04 -12.19 -39.56
N LEU A 259 11.39 -12.97 -38.69
CA LEU A 259 10.82 -14.27 -39.04
C LEU A 259 9.33 -14.28 -38.70
N VAL A 260 8.49 -14.46 -39.72
CA VAL A 260 7.05 -14.70 -39.56
C VAL A 260 6.76 -16.14 -39.95
N ASN A 261 6.23 -16.94 -39.03
CA ASN A 261 6.00 -18.37 -39.21
C ASN A 261 4.60 -18.77 -38.71
N GLY A 262 3.90 -19.58 -39.51
CA GLY A 262 2.64 -20.22 -39.13
C GLY A 262 2.38 -21.48 -39.95
N GLY A 263 1.95 -22.57 -39.30
CA GLY A 263 1.60 -23.82 -39.97
C GLY A 263 2.72 -24.41 -40.83
N SER A 264 3.98 -24.27 -40.40
CA SER A 264 5.19 -24.66 -41.13
C SER A 264 5.47 -23.88 -42.42
N SER A 265 4.72 -22.80 -42.69
CA SER A 265 5.04 -21.82 -43.73
C SER A 265 5.67 -20.60 -43.09
N TYR A 266 6.60 -19.94 -43.79
CA TYR A 266 7.30 -18.78 -43.24
C TYR A 266 7.76 -17.78 -44.29
N THR A 267 8.03 -16.56 -43.83
CA THR A 267 8.88 -15.59 -44.52
C THR A 267 9.96 -15.09 -43.56
N ARG A 268 11.20 -15.07 -44.04
CA ARG A 268 12.39 -14.65 -43.30
C ARG A 268 13.08 -13.52 -44.04
N TRP A 269 13.38 -12.42 -43.36
CA TRP A 269 14.07 -11.24 -43.90
C TRP A 269 15.32 -10.97 -43.08
N ASN A 270 16.50 -10.97 -43.71
CA ASN A 270 17.77 -10.66 -43.07
C ASN A 270 18.78 -10.11 -44.10
N ALA A 271 20.02 -9.87 -43.68
CA ALA A 271 21.07 -9.29 -44.54
C ALA A 271 21.41 -10.15 -45.78
N SER A 272 21.12 -11.45 -45.76
CA SER A 272 21.35 -12.34 -46.90
C SER A 272 20.20 -12.32 -47.92
N GLY A 273 19.06 -11.70 -47.59
CA GLY A 273 17.91 -11.54 -48.49
C GLY A 273 16.57 -11.94 -47.86
N ILE A 274 15.60 -12.20 -48.74
CA ILE A 274 14.23 -12.63 -48.39
C ILE A 274 14.03 -14.09 -48.80
N VAL A 275 13.60 -14.93 -47.86
CA VAL A 275 13.26 -16.34 -48.12
C VAL A 275 11.81 -16.59 -47.75
N HIS A 276 11.05 -17.16 -48.70
CA HIS A 276 9.71 -17.68 -48.49
C HIS A 276 9.75 -19.20 -48.56
N GLY A 277 9.12 -19.89 -47.61
CA GLY A 277 9.07 -21.36 -47.58
C GLY A 277 7.70 -21.88 -47.18
N THR A 278 7.25 -22.94 -47.85
CA THR A 278 6.02 -23.67 -47.51
C THR A 278 6.10 -25.11 -48.02
N ASN A 279 5.47 -26.05 -47.30
CA ASN A 279 5.26 -27.43 -47.78
C ASN A 279 4.02 -27.56 -48.67
N GLY A 280 3.19 -26.51 -48.73
CA GLY A 280 1.95 -26.49 -49.50
C GLY A 280 2.08 -25.73 -50.82
N VAL A 281 0.94 -25.34 -51.37
CA VAL A 281 0.89 -24.49 -52.57
C VAL A 281 1.20 -23.05 -52.17
N TRP A 282 2.23 -22.46 -52.78
CA TRP A 282 2.42 -21.02 -52.78
C TRP A 282 1.61 -20.40 -53.91
N ARG A 283 0.66 -19.51 -53.58
CA ARG A 283 -0.22 -18.85 -54.56
C ARG A 283 -0.12 -17.35 -54.39
N GLU A 284 0.28 -16.67 -55.45
CA GLU A 284 0.38 -15.22 -55.53
C GLU A 284 -0.64 -14.69 -56.54
N HIS A 285 -1.42 -13.67 -56.14
CA HIS A 285 -2.41 -13.01 -57.00
C HIS A 285 -1.98 -11.56 -57.22
N ALA A 286 -1.56 -11.23 -58.43
CA ALA A 286 -1.18 -9.86 -58.80
C ALA A 286 -1.62 -9.51 -60.22
N ALA A 287 -1.87 -8.22 -60.48
CA ALA A 287 -2.14 -7.72 -61.82
C ALA A 287 -0.85 -7.61 -62.67
N THR A 288 0.32 -7.52 -62.04
CA THR A 288 1.62 -7.39 -62.71
C THR A 288 2.73 -7.91 -61.81
N HIS A 289 3.74 -8.55 -62.40
CA HIS A 289 5.00 -8.89 -61.73
C HIS A 289 6.15 -8.20 -62.48
N GLY A 290 6.90 -7.34 -61.79
CA GLY A 290 8.04 -6.61 -62.34
C GLY A 290 9.35 -7.10 -61.74
N PHE A 291 10.34 -7.42 -62.58
CA PHE A 291 11.70 -7.79 -62.15
C PHE A 291 12.61 -6.56 -62.26
N VAL A 292 12.52 -5.66 -61.30
CA VAL A 292 13.37 -4.46 -61.19
C VAL A 292 14.61 -4.75 -60.34
N GLY A 293 15.67 -3.95 -60.52
CA GLY A 293 16.91 -4.09 -59.74
C GLY A 293 16.71 -3.94 -58.22
N PRO A 294 17.73 -4.27 -57.40
CA PRO A 294 17.62 -4.23 -55.95
C PRO A 294 17.42 -2.79 -55.41
N ASP A 295 16.68 -2.69 -54.30
CA ASP A 295 16.45 -1.46 -53.52
C ASP A 295 16.68 -1.76 -52.03
N CYS A 296 16.92 -0.74 -51.19
CA CYS A 296 17.19 -0.92 -49.76
C CYS A 296 16.62 0.19 -48.87
N LEU A 297 16.15 -0.21 -47.68
CA LEU A 297 15.75 0.69 -46.60
C LEU A 297 16.66 0.47 -45.38
N PRO A 298 17.52 1.44 -45.01
CA PRO A 298 18.40 1.29 -43.85
C PRO A 298 17.63 1.07 -42.54
N VAL A 299 18.08 0.12 -41.72
CA VAL A 299 17.55 -0.14 -40.38
C VAL A 299 18.20 0.82 -39.39
N ALA A 300 17.45 1.80 -38.89
CA ALA A 300 17.86 2.66 -37.78
C ALA A 300 17.19 2.19 -36.49
N ILE A 301 17.96 1.59 -35.59
CA ILE A 301 17.49 1.23 -34.25
C ILE A 301 18.07 2.24 -33.26
N THR A 302 17.18 2.92 -32.53
CA THR A 302 17.59 3.79 -31.43
C THR A 302 18.24 2.92 -30.34
N SER A 303 19.53 3.14 -30.08
CA SER A 303 20.18 2.56 -28.90
C SER A 303 19.66 3.26 -27.66
N PHE A 304 19.07 2.50 -26.74
CA PHE A 304 18.76 3.02 -25.42
C PHE A 304 19.96 2.76 -24.51
N ASP A 305 20.76 3.78 -24.24
CA ASP A 305 21.81 3.67 -23.22
C ASP A 305 21.14 3.53 -21.84
N LEU A 306 21.64 2.59 -21.03
CA LEU A 306 21.25 2.56 -19.63
C LEU A 306 21.65 3.88 -18.99
N PRO A 307 20.74 4.60 -18.31
CA PRO A 307 21.18 5.66 -17.43
C PRO A 307 22.13 5.03 -16.41
N GLN A 308 23.38 5.50 -16.35
CA GLN A 308 24.28 5.13 -15.27
C GLN A 308 23.52 5.43 -13.98
N VAL A 309 23.33 4.42 -13.12
CA VAL A 309 22.82 4.62 -11.76
C VAL A 309 23.71 5.71 -11.16
N LEU A 310 23.15 6.92 -11.00
CA LEU A 310 23.94 8.07 -10.58
C LEU A 310 24.73 7.68 -9.31
N PRO A 311 26.03 8.01 -9.25
CA PRO A 311 26.85 7.63 -8.12
C PRO A 311 26.32 8.30 -6.85
N LYS A 312 26.41 7.56 -5.73
CA LYS A 312 26.21 8.06 -4.36
C LYS A 312 26.73 9.50 -4.22
N LYS A 313 25.85 10.48 -4.15
CA LYS A 313 26.20 11.78 -3.56
C LYS A 313 25.80 11.75 -2.09
N ASN A 314 26.84 11.64 -1.26
CA ASN A 314 26.87 11.70 0.20
C ASN A 314 26.35 10.44 0.91
N GLY A 315 27.31 9.61 1.31
CA GLY A 315 27.09 8.30 1.89
C GLY A 315 26.31 8.32 3.21
N LYS A 316 25.24 7.53 3.24
CA LYS A 316 25.04 6.38 4.12
C LYS A 316 23.69 5.74 3.76
N PHE A 317 23.72 4.66 2.98
CA PHE A 317 22.70 3.63 3.16
C PHE A 317 23.19 2.79 4.34
N ARG A 318 22.63 3.05 5.52
CA ARG A 318 22.65 2.11 6.64
C ARG A 318 21.20 1.77 6.93
N PHE A 319 20.74 0.64 6.40
CA PHE A 319 19.76 -0.14 7.14
C PHE A 319 20.59 -0.92 8.19
N SER A 320 20.63 -0.38 9.40
CA SER A 320 21.13 -0.99 10.63
C SER A 320 20.36 -0.28 11.75
N LEU A 321 19.61 -0.90 12.65
CA LEU A 321 19.40 -2.30 13.03
C LEU A 321 17.91 -2.61 13.02
#